data_AF-A0A094EYL2-F1
#
_entry.id   AF-A0A094EYL2-F1
#
_cell.length_a   1.000
_cell.length_b   1.000
_cell.length_c   1.000
_cell.angle_alpha   90.00
_cell.angle_beta   90.00
_cell.angle_gamma   90.00
#
_symmetry.space_group_name_H-M   'P 1'
#
loop_
_entity.id
_entity.type
_entity.pdbx_description
1 polymer ?
#
loop_
_entity_poly.entity_id
_entity_poly.type
_entity_poly.pdbx_seq_one_letter_code
_entity_poly.pdbx_strand_id
1 'polypeptide(L)'
;MLQFRDNFALETPPDREMLDFRQEFEDAITKNSGPELRRAMTMLMKVPKYRDAHGTDDHFMAAMFVAGLCGSFEDIGMPATVGAEDWELRNMCNSQFTLGTWSKGSVKG
;
A
#
# COMPACT_ATOMS: atom_id res chain seq x y z
N MET A 1 34.66 5.84 -3.49
CA MET A 1 33.37 6.27 -4.08
C MET A 1 32.31 5.17 -3.87
N LEU A 2 32.04 4.83 -2.61
CA LEU A 2 31.04 3.81 -2.20
C LEU A 2 29.91 4.41 -1.35
N GLN A 3 30.09 5.63 -0.85
CA GLN A 3 29.20 6.26 0.13
C GLN A 3 27.78 6.57 -0.39
N PHE A 4 27.60 6.77 -1.71
CA PHE A 4 26.31 7.12 -2.33
C PHE A 4 25.82 6.06 -3.32
N ARG A 5 26.27 4.81 -3.19
CA ARG A 5 25.85 3.70 -4.06
C ARG A 5 24.86 2.75 -3.40
N ASP A 6 24.63 2.90 -2.10
CA ASP A 6 23.71 2.07 -1.34
C ASP A 6 22.39 2.82 -1.17
N ASN A 7 21.35 2.38 -1.88
CA ASN A 7 20.02 2.98 -1.83
C ASN A 7 19.28 2.68 -0.52
N PHE A 8 19.73 1.68 0.24
CA PHE A 8 19.20 1.30 1.56
C PHE A 8 19.97 1.96 2.71
N ALA A 9 21.03 2.72 2.41
CA ALA A 9 21.76 3.48 3.43
C ALA A 9 20.90 4.65 3.93
N LEU A 10 20.05 4.36 4.91
CA LEU A 10 19.23 5.34 5.62
C LEU A 10 20.08 6.09 6.66
N GLU A 11 20.86 7.09 6.24
CA GLU A 11 21.63 7.93 7.17
C GLU A 11 20.74 8.63 8.22
N THR A 12 19.48 8.89 7.84
CA THR A 12 18.44 9.44 8.70
C THR A 12 17.13 8.70 8.44
N PRO A 13 16.23 8.60 9.44
CA PRO A 13 14.93 7.97 9.23
C PRO A 13 14.09 8.72 8.18
N PRO A 14 13.08 8.05 7.61
CA PRO A 14 12.08 8.72 6.79
C PRO A 14 11.39 9.86 7.54
N ASP A 15 10.91 10.85 6.79
CA ASP A 15 10.19 11.97 7.38
C ASP A 15 8.88 11.50 8.01
N ARG A 16 8.50 12.13 9.12
CA ARG A 16 7.30 11.74 9.89
C ARG A 16 6.03 11.72 9.04
N GLU A 17 5.91 12.66 8.11
CA GLU A 17 4.75 12.74 7.21
C GLU A 17 4.67 11.53 6.27
N MET A 18 5.82 11.00 5.84
CA MET A 18 5.89 9.78 5.02
C MET A 18 5.51 8.55 5.84
N LEU A 19 6.02 8.44 7.06
CA LEU A 19 5.66 7.35 7.98
C LEU A 19 4.16 7.34 8.29
N ASP A 20 3.60 8.52 8.55
CA ASP A 20 2.16 8.66 8.82
C ASP A 20 1.34 8.29 7.58
N PHE A 21 1.70 8.78 6.38
CA PHE A 21 0.98 8.42 5.17
C PHE A 21 1.08 6.92 4.86
N ARG A 22 2.26 6.31 5.06
CA ARG A 22 2.44 4.86 4.95
C ARG A 22 1.51 4.10 5.89
N GLN A 23 1.32 4.58 7.13
CA GLN A 23 0.40 3.94 8.06
C GLN A 23 -1.06 4.07 7.62
N GLU A 24 -1.47 5.25 7.14
CA GLU A 24 -2.82 5.46 6.59
C GLU A 24 -3.07 4.56 5.37
N PHE A 25 -2.06 4.35 4.53
CA PHE A 25 -2.12 3.46 3.39
C PHE A 25 -2.29 1.99 3.80
N GLU A 26 -1.46 1.50 4.74
CA GLU A 26 -1.61 0.14 5.28
C GLU A 26 -2.97 -0.06 5.95
N ASP A 27 -3.45 0.94 6.69
CA ASP A 27 -4.76 0.86 7.34
C ASP A 27 -5.90 0.82 6.31
N ALA A 28 -5.82 1.64 5.27
CA ALA A 28 -6.80 1.66 4.19
C ALA A 28 -6.94 0.28 3.53
N ILE A 29 -5.82 -0.43 3.32
CA ILE A 29 -5.81 -1.73 2.64
C ILE A 29 -6.08 -2.92 3.57
N THR A 30 -5.56 -2.92 4.81
CA THR A 30 -5.67 -4.06 5.73
C THR A 30 -6.92 -4.06 6.60
N LYS A 31 -7.54 -2.90 6.83
CA LYS A 31 -8.72 -2.76 7.70
C LYS A 31 -10.03 -2.62 6.93
N ASN A 32 -9.99 -2.64 5.59
CA ASN A 32 -11.17 -2.51 4.74
C ASN A 32 -11.23 -3.65 3.71
N SER A 33 -12.43 -3.93 3.21
CA SER A 33 -12.67 -4.92 2.15
C SER A 33 -13.91 -4.53 1.35
N GLY A 34 -14.03 -5.06 0.13
CA GLY A 34 -15.17 -4.77 -0.75
C GLY A 34 -15.39 -3.27 -0.99
N PRO A 35 -16.63 -2.75 -0.91
CA PRO A 35 -16.90 -1.34 -1.21
C PRO A 35 -16.17 -0.37 -0.29
N GLU A 36 -15.91 -0.73 0.97
CA GLU A 36 -15.18 0.11 1.91
C GLU A 36 -13.70 0.23 1.54
N LEU A 37 -13.10 -0.78 0.90
CA LEU A 37 -11.73 -0.68 0.38
C LEU A 37 -11.62 0.40 -0.69
N ARG A 38 -12.56 0.45 -1.64
CA ARG A 38 -12.63 1.51 -2.67
C ARG A 38 -12.76 2.89 -2.02
N ARG A 39 -13.64 2.99 -1.03
CA ARG A 39 -13.86 4.23 -0.29
C ARG A 39 -12.60 4.66 0.46
N ALA A 40 -11.96 3.76 1.21
CA ALA A 40 -10.75 4.07 1.98
C ALA A 40 -9.61 4.50 1.05
N MET A 41 -9.34 3.74 -0.01
CA MET A 41 -8.26 4.04 -0.95
C MET A 41 -8.46 5.40 -1.65
N THR A 42 -9.67 5.67 -2.15
CA THR A 42 -9.99 6.97 -2.80
C THR A 42 -9.93 8.15 -1.82
N MET A 43 -10.19 7.93 -0.53
CA MET A 43 -10.14 8.96 0.50
C MET A 43 -8.71 9.36 0.88
N LEU A 44 -7.71 8.49 0.67
CA LEU A 44 -6.30 8.84 0.88
C LEU A 44 -5.88 10.04 0.02
N MET A 45 -6.42 10.20 -1.18
CA MET A 45 -6.15 11.36 -2.04
C MET A 45 -6.61 12.70 -1.45
N LYS A 46 -7.44 12.67 -0.41
CA LYS A 46 -7.96 13.87 0.29
C LYS A 46 -7.26 14.15 1.61
N VAL A 47 -6.40 13.25 2.10
CA VAL A 47 -5.68 13.51 3.35
C VAL A 47 -4.61 14.57 3.10
N PRO A 48 -4.35 15.49 4.06
CA PRO A 48 -3.42 16.61 3.84
C PRO A 48 -2.04 16.19 3.32
N LYS A 49 -1.54 15.03 3.78
CA LYS A 49 -0.20 14.50 3.49
C LYS A 49 -0.06 13.82 2.13
N TYR A 50 -1.16 13.65 1.38
CA TYR A 50 -1.14 12.92 0.11
C TYR A 50 -0.14 13.53 -0.89
N ARG A 51 -0.14 14.86 -1.03
CA ARG A 51 0.72 15.56 -2.00
C ARG A 51 2.19 15.58 -1.59
N ASP A 52 2.46 15.51 -0.29
CA ASP A 52 3.81 15.41 0.25
C ASP A 52 4.38 14.01 0.01
N ALA A 53 3.55 12.97 0.15
CA ALA A 53 3.92 11.58 -0.13
C ALA A 53 3.96 11.26 -1.64
N HIS A 54 3.08 11.89 -2.43
CA HIS A 54 2.90 11.67 -3.86
C HIS A 54 2.85 13.01 -4.59
N GLY A 55 3.99 13.45 -5.13
CA GLY A 55 4.06 14.67 -5.96
C GLY A 55 3.24 14.56 -7.25
N THR A 56 3.04 13.33 -7.73
CA THR A 56 2.19 12.96 -8.87
C THR A 56 1.43 11.68 -8.52
N ASP A 57 0.32 11.42 -9.23
CA ASP A 57 -0.57 10.28 -8.91
C ASP A 57 -0.03 8.94 -9.41
N ASP A 58 1.00 8.93 -10.25
CA ASP A 58 1.46 7.79 -11.05
C ASP A 58 1.74 6.53 -10.21
N HIS A 59 2.44 6.69 -9.10
CA HIS A 59 2.78 5.59 -8.19
C HIS A 59 1.58 5.14 -7.33
N PHE A 60 0.57 5.99 -7.16
CA PHE A 60 -0.64 5.68 -6.39
C PHE A 60 -1.70 4.97 -7.23
N MET A 61 -1.75 5.22 -8.54
CA MET A 61 -2.80 4.71 -9.43
C MET A 61 -2.91 3.18 -9.46
N ALA A 62 -1.80 2.45 -9.29
CA ALA A 62 -1.84 0.98 -9.21
C ALA A 62 -2.74 0.50 -8.04
N ALA A 63 -2.67 1.17 -6.90
CA ALA A 63 -3.50 0.85 -5.74
C ALA A 63 -4.98 1.10 -6.01
N MET A 64 -5.31 2.15 -6.77
CA MET A 64 -6.69 2.47 -7.17
C MET A 64 -7.29 1.39 -8.08
N PHE A 65 -6.51 0.85 -9.02
CA PHE A 65 -6.96 -0.25 -9.88
C PHE A 65 -7.21 -1.52 -9.07
N VAL A 66 -6.29 -1.88 -8.17
CA VAL A 66 -6.43 -3.07 -7.31
C VAL A 66 -7.63 -2.93 -6.36
N ALA A 67 -7.80 -1.78 -5.70
CA ALA A 67 -8.96 -1.50 -4.87
C ALA A 67 -10.27 -1.54 -5.65
N GLY A 68 -10.26 -1.10 -6.91
CA GLY A 68 -11.39 -1.21 -7.83
C GLY A 68 -11.76 -2.66 -8.15
N LEU A 69 -10.75 -3.50 -8.40
CA LEU A 69 -10.90 -4.93 -8.69
C LEU A 69 -11.41 -5.71 -7.49
N CYS A 70 -10.83 -5.49 -6.30
CA CYS A 70 -11.19 -6.15 -5.03
C CYS A 70 -12.28 -5.38 -4.25
N GLY A 71 -13.08 -4.61 -4.97
CA GLY A 71 -14.01 -3.63 -4.41
C GLY A 71 -15.48 -4.05 -4.42
N SER A 72 -15.82 -5.23 -4.93
CA SER A 72 -17.20 -5.66 -5.12
C SER A 72 -17.87 -6.03 -3.78
N PHE A 73 -19.19 -6.24 -3.78
CA PHE A 73 -19.90 -6.69 -2.58
C PHE A 73 -19.53 -8.14 -2.21
N GLU A 74 -19.14 -8.95 -3.20
CA GLU A 74 -18.66 -10.30 -3.04
C GLU A 74 -17.27 -10.36 -2.39
N ASP A 75 -16.51 -9.27 -2.45
CA ASP A 75 -15.17 -9.15 -1.86
C ASP A 75 -15.21 -8.72 -0.37
N ILE A 76 -16.39 -8.58 0.23
CA ILE A 76 -16.51 -8.24 1.66
C ILE A 76 -15.89 -9.38 2.50
N GLY A 77 -14.98 -9.00 3.40
CA GLY A 77 -14.24 -9.93 4.25
C GLY A 77 -13.04 -10.59 3.55
N MET A 78 -12.74 -10.23 2.29
CA MET A 78 -11.51 -10.66 1.62
C MET A 78 -10.28 -10.18 2.41
N PRO A 79 -9.33 -11.08 2.76
CA PRO A 79 -8.16 -10.70 3.53
C PRO A 79 -7.18 -9.89 2.68
N ALA A 80 -6.52 -8.92 3.30
CA ALA A 80 -5.34 -8.26 2.76
C ALA A 80 -4.14 -8.53 3.68
N THR A 81 -3.01 -8.95 3.13
CA THR A 81 -1.81 -9.30 3.89
C THR A 81 -0.63 -8.45 3.41
N VAL A 82 0.10 -7.89 4.38
CA VAL A 82 1.38 -7.21 4.15
C VAL A 82 2.45 -8.27 3.89
N GLY A 83 3.14 -8.16 2.75
CA GLY A 83 4.19 -9.08 2.34
C GLY A 83 5.56 -8.63 2.85
N ALA A 84 6.14 -7.67 2.13
CA ALA A 84 7.43 -7.07 2.45
C ALA A 84 7.32 -5.55 2.39
N GLU A 85 8.19 -4.88 3.12
CA GLU A 85 8.34 -3.42 3.07
C GLU A 85 9.82 -3.06 3.20
N ASP A 86 10.26 -2.12 2.37
CA ASP A 86 11.54 -1.44 2.53
C ASP A 86 11.40 0.07 2.31
N TRP A 87 12.48 0.78 2.68
CA TRP A 87 12.61 2.21 2.51
C TRP A 87 13.92 2.50 1.78
N GLU A 88 13.80 3.12 0.62
CA GLU A 88 14.91 3.54 -0.23
C GLU A 88 14.97 5.07 -0.29
N LEU A 89 16.15 5.63 -0.59
CA LEU A 89 16.32 7.07 -0.83
C LEU A 89 15.66 7.96 0.25
N ARG A 90 15.69 7.48 1.51
CA ARG A 90 15.05 8.02 2.72
C ARG A 90 13.52 7.99 2.74
N ASN A 91 12.84 8.48 1.72
CA ASN A 91 11.37 8.68 1.74
C ASN A 91 10.61 7.80 0.73
N MET A 92 11.29 6.91 -0.01
CA MET A 92 10.65 6.00 -0.94
C MET A 92 10.29 4.71 -0.22
N CYS A 93 9.02 4.53 0.10
CA CYS A 93 8.53 3.31 0.72
C CYS A 93 8.05 2.33 -0.35
N ASN A 94 8.56 1.09 -0.33
CA ASN A 94 8.05 0.01 -1.18
C ASN A 94 7.32 -1.02 -0.32
N SER A 95 6.02 -0.80 -0.08
CA SER A 95 5.16 -1.76 0.63
C SER A 95 4.45 -2.70 -0.36
N GLN A 96 4.47 -4.00 -0.08
CA GLN A 96 3.80 -5.01 -0.89
C GLN A 96 2.57 -5.56 -0.16
N PHE A 97 1.46 -5.65 -0.88
CA PHE A 97 0.20 -6.17 -0.35
C PHE A 97 -0.35 -7.26 -1.26
N THR A 98 -0.91 -8.30 -0.65
CA THR A 98 -1.67 -9.34 -1.35
C THR A 98 -3.11 -9.33 -0.86
N LEU A 99 -4.06 -9.21 -1.80
CA LEU A 99 -5.49 -9.27 -1.50
C LEU A 99 -6.07 -10.59 -1.97
N GLY A 100 -6.87 -11.22 -1.11
CA GLY A 100 -7.49 -12.50 -1.37
C GLY A 100 -6.58 -13.70 -1.08
N THR A 101 -7.16 -14.88 -1.27
CA THR A 101 -6.46 -16.15 -1.13
C THR A 101 -6.94 -17.10 -2.22
N TRP A 102 -6.06 -18.00 -2.65
CA TRP A 102 -6.49 -19.12 -3.48
C TRP A 102 -7.36 -20.06 -2.64
N SER A 103 -8.46 -20.54 -3.19
CA SER A 103 -9.19 -21.65 -2.58
C SER A 103 -8.21 -22.81 -2.42
N LYS A 104 -8.16 -23.42 -1.22
CA LYS A 104 -7.44 -24.68 -1.03
C LYS A 104 -8.07 -25.67 -2.00
N GLY A 105 -7.40 -25.91 -3.13
CA GLY A 105 -7.94 -26.75 -4.19
C GLY A 105 -8.41 -28.06 -3.57
N SER A 106 -9.61 -28.51 -3.93
CA SER A 106 -9.96 -29.90 -3.68
C SER A 106 -8.94 -30.71 -4.46
N VAL A 107 -7.94 -31.24 -3.77
CA VAL A 107 -7.12 -32.32 -4.30
C VAL A 107 -8.10 -33.45 -4.52
N LYS A 108 -8.59 -33.59 -5.76
CA LYS A 108 -9.30 -34.78 -6.18
C LYS A 108 -8.23 -35.86 -6.24
N GLY A 109 -8.13 -36.62 -5.14
CA GLY A 109 -7.46 -37.91 -5.11
C GLY A 109 -8.21 -38.93 -5.95
#